data_AF-A0A0G0CIB7-F1
#
_entry.id   AF-A0A0G0CIB7-F1
#
_cell.length_a   1.000
_cell.length_b   1.000
_cell.length_c   1.000
_cell.angle_alpha   90.00
_cell.angle_beta   90.00
_cell.angle_gamma   90.00
#
_symmetry.space_group_name_H-M   'P 1'
#
loop_
_entity.id
_entity.type
_entity.pdbx_description
1 polymer ?
#
loop_
_entity_poly.entity_id
_entity_poly.type
_entity_poly.pdbx_seq_one_letter_code
_entity_poly.pdbx_strand_id
1 'polypeptide(L)' 'MNQYITIKEASTILGVTKLTLRNWDKSGKLLAHRHPFNNYRVYKLEDIDKVLDMIENDIFIVKKKKDELRKLAVKHLEEE' A
#
# COMPACT_ATOMS: atom_id res chain seq x y z
N MET A 1 -18.03 15.24 8.29
CA MET A 1 -17.10 15.42 9.43
C MET A 1 -15.81 14.70 9.07
N ASN A 2 -14.69 15.39 8.92
CA ASN A 2 -13.42 14.75 8.54
C ASN A 2 -12.77 14.13 9.78
N GLN A 3 -13.22 12.93 10.13
CA GLN A 3 -12.61 12.16 11.20
C GLN A 3 -11.28 11.58 10.69
N TYR A 4 -10.21 11.86 11.43
CA TYR A 4 -8.91 11.27 11.18
C TYR A 4 -8.71 10.13 12.16
N ILE A 5 -8.22 9.01 11.63
CA ILE A 5 -7.89 7.83 12.41
C ILE A 5 -6.40 7.54 12.34
N THR A 6 -5.90 6.90 13.39
CA THR A 6 -4.50 6.49 13.47
C THR A 6 -4.23 5.28 12.59
N ILE A 7 -2.96 5.04 12.25
CA ILE A 7 -2.55 3.81 11.56
C ILE A 7 -2.95 2.53 12.31
N LYS A 8 -3.08 2.59 13.65
CA LYS A 8 -3.52 1.43 14.45
C LYS A 8 -4.99 1.13 14.20
N GLU A 9 -5.85 2.13 14.26
CA GLU A 9 -7.27 1.95 13.98
C GLU A 9 -7.50 1.54 12.52
N ALA A 10 -6.84 2.20 11.57
CA ALA A 10 -6.89 1.83 10.17
C ALA A 10 -6.48 0.37 9.94
N SER A 11 -5.44 -0.12 10.64
CA SER A 11 -5.02 -1.52 10.53
C SER A 11 -6.08 -2.51 11.05
N THR A 12 -6.81 -2.12 12.10
CA THR A 12 -7.89 -2.94 12.66
C THR A 12 -9.11 -2.95 11.74
N ILE A 13 -9.48 -1.81 11.15
CA ILE A 13 -10.62 -1.69 10.24
C ILE A 13 -10.38 -2.47 8.95
N LEU A 14 -9.22 -2.28 8.33
CA LEU A 14 -8.89 -2.91 7.04
C LEU A 14 -8.42 -4.37 7.17
N GLY A 15 -8.21 -4.88 8.39
CA GLY A 15 -7.70 -6.24 8.61
C GLY A 15 -6.26 -6.47 8.10
N VAL A 16 -5.50 -5.40 7.84
CA VAL A 16 -4.11 -5.48 7.34
C VAL A 16 -3.12 -5.08 8.42
N THR A 17 -1.86 -5.46 8.27
CA THR A 17 -0.82 -5.04 9.22
C THR A 17 -0.51 -3.53 9.08
N LYS A 18 -0.05 -2.89 10.16
CA LYS A 18 0.46 -1.51 10.12
C LYS A 18 1.62 -1.36 9.12
N LEU A 19 2.40 -2.41 8.90
CA LEU A 19 3.48 -2.40 7.92
C LEU A 19 2.94 -2.30 6.50
N THR A 20 1.85 -3.01 6.19
CA THR A 20 1.14 -2.91 4.91
C THR A 20 0.70 -1.47 4.64
N LEU A 21 0.10 -0.80 5.64
CA LEU A 21 -0.31 0.60 5.51
C LEU A 21 0.89 1.55 5.29
N ARG A 22 2.03 1.30 5.96
CA ARG A 22 3.27 2.06 5.71
C ARG A 22 3.81 1.85 4.30
N ASN A 23 3.68 0.63 3.77
CA ASN A 23 4.08 0.32 2.40
C ASN A 23 3.13 0.97 1.39
N TRP A 24 1.85 1.06 1.69
CA TRP A 24 0.87 1.77 0.86
C TRP A 24 1.10 3.29 0.85
N ASP A 25 1.46 3.88 1.99
CA ASP A 25 1.94 5.27 2.09
C ASP A 25 3.19 5.49 1.21
N LYS A 26 4.18 4.59 1.30
CA LYS A 26 5.40 4.67 0.46
C LYS A 26 5.13 4.50 -1.04
N SER A 27 4.20 3.62 -1.41
CA SER A 27 3.85 3.34 -2.81
C SER A 27 2.84 4.33 -3.39
N GLY A 28 2.33 5.26 -2.59
CA GLY A 28 1.33 6.25 -3.01
C GLY A 28 -0.08 5.69 -3.19
N LYS A 29 -0.33 4.43 -2.81
CA LYS A 29 -1.66 3.79 -2.90
C LYS A 29 -2.64 4.34 -1.86
N LEU A 30 -2.13 4.74 -0.70
CA LEU A 30 -2.92 5.36 0.37
C LEU A 30 -2.10 6.50 0.95
N LEU A 31 -2.52 7.74 0.70
CA LEU A 31 -1.80 8.92 1.20
C LEU A 31 -2.08 9.11 2.69
N ALA A 32 -1.04 8.94 3.51
CA ALA A 32 -1.16 9.25 4.93
C ALA A 32 -0.92 10.74 5.17
N HIS A 33 -1.87 11.37 5.87
CA HIS A 33 -1.66 12.68 6.45
C HIS A 33 -0.68 12.60 7.61
N ARG A 34 0.05 13.69 7.85
CA ARG A 34 1.03 13.79 8.92
C ARG A 34 0.49 14.72 9.99
N HIS A 35 0.47 14.24 11.22
CA HIS A 35 0.05 15.06 12.34
C HIS A 35 1.11 16.16 12.62
N PRO A 36 0.73 17.44 12.76
CA PRO A 36 1.66 18.57 12.74
C PRO A 36 2.68 18.56 13.88
N PHE A 37 2.33 17.99 15.04
CA PHE A 37 3.18 18.03 16.23
C PHE A 37 4.18 16.88 16.35
N ASN A 38 3.87 15.70 15.81
CA ASN A 38 4.67 14.48 16.01
C ASN A 38 4.88 13.67 14.73
N ASN A 39 4.46 14.21 13.58
CA ASN A 39 4.60 13.59 12.27
C ASN A 39 4.00 12.16 12.19
N TYR A 40 3.06 11.82 13.08
CA TYR A 40 2.42 10.52 13.08
C TYR A 40 1.50 10.36 11.88
N ARG A 41 1.40 9.13 11.38
CA ARG A 41 0.55 8.81 10.22
C ARG A 41 -0.89 8.73 10.66
N VAL A 42 -1.71 9.62 10.10
CA VAL A 42 -3.15 9.63 10.27
C VAL A 42 -3.82 9.54 8.90
N TYR A 43 -4.96 8.89 8.84
CA TYR A 43 -5.74 8.67 7.62
C TYR A 43 -7.11 9.29 7.81
N LYS A 44 -7.69 9.84 6.74
CA LYS A 44 -9.10 10.22 6.78
C LYS A 44 -9.94 8.95 6.73
N LEU A 45 -11.03 8.96 7.48
CA LEU A 45 -11.99 7.84 7.48
C LEU A 45 -12.50 7.56 6.05
N GLU A 46 -12.82 8.62 5.30
CA GLU A 46 -13.25 8.53 3.89
C GLU A 46 -12.25 7.83 2.97
N ASP A 47 -10.95 8.00 3.19
CA ASP A 47 -9.92 7.34 2.37
C ASP A 47 -9.83 5.86 2.72
N ILE A 48 -10.04 5.52 4.00
CA ILE A 48 -10.06 4.12 4.47
C ILE A 48 -11.30 3.40 3.94
N ASP A 49 -12.47 4.04 3.94
CA ASP A 49 -13.71 3.47 3.39
C ASP A 49 -13.56 3.19 1.89
N LYS A 50 -13.02 4.14 1.11
CA LYS A 50 -12.72 3.92 -0.31
C LYS A 50 -11.77 2.75 -0.53
N VAL A 51 -10.77 2.61 0.34
CA VAL A 51 -9.84 1.48 0.28
C VAL A 51 -10.56 0.17 0.61
N LEU A 52 -11.44 0.16 1.60
CA LEU A 52 -12.23 -1.02 1.92
C LEU A 52 -13.12 -1.44 0.74
N ASP A 53 -13.84 -0.49 0.14
CA ASP A 53 -14.67 -0.73 -1.05
C ASP A 53 -13.83 -1.30 -2.20
N MET A 54 -12.66 -0.73 -2.46
CA MET A 54 -11.77 -1.22 -3.52
C MET A 54 -11.21 -2.62 -3.21
N ILE A 55 -11.02 -2.99 -1.94
CA ILE A 55 -10.59 -4.35 -1.55
C ILE A 55 -11.74 -5.34 -1.77
N GLU A 56 -12.96 -4.97 -1.37
CA GLU A 56 -14.16 -5.80 -1.57
C GLU A 56 -14.45 -6.03 -3.05
N ASN A 57 -14.20 -5.03 -3.91
CA ASN A 57 -14.36 -5.14 -5.35
C ASN A 57 -13.11 -5.74 -6.07
N ASP A 58 -12.11 -6.21 -5.31
CA ASP A 58 -10.86 -6.84 -5.79
C ASP A 58 -10.02 -5.96 -6.76
N ILE A 59 -10.23 -4.63 -6.71
CA ILE A 59 -9.58 -3.65 -7.61
C ILE A 59 -8.13 -3.36 -7.16
N PHE A 60 -7.79 -3.67 -5.90
CA PHE A 60 -6.45 -3.40 -5.34
C PHE A 60 -5.30 -4.12 -6.04
N ILE A 61 -5.60 -5.14 -6.86
CA ILE A 61 -4.66 -5.80 -7.76
C ILE A 61 -4.52 -4.98 -9.06
N VAL A 62 -4.15 -3.70 -8.97
CA VAL A 62 -3.78 -2.94 -10.17
C VAL A 62 -2.41 -3.44 -10.65
N LYS A 63 -2.48 -4.24 -11.72
CA LYS A 63 -1.42 -4.66 -12.65
C LYS A 63 -0.14 -5.18 -12.00
N LYS A 64 -0.09 -6.50 -11.80
CA LYS A 64 1.17 -7.23 -12.06
C LYS A 64 1.54 -6.89 -13.51
N LYS A 65 2.49 -5.98 -13.72
CA LYS A 65 3.20 -5.83 -15.00
C LYS A 65 4.05 -7.10 -15.15
N LYS A 66 3.40 -8.24 -15.38
CA LYS A 66 4.03 -9.56 -15.52
C LYS A 66 5.04 -9.54 -16.68
N ASP A 67 4.84 -8.63 -17.63
CA ASP A 67 5.70 -8.43 -18.80
C ASP A 67 7.05 -7.75 -18.49
N GLU A 68 7.31 -7.27 -17.26
CA GLU A 68 8.62 -6.72 -16.86
C GLU A 68 9.48 -7.69 -16.04
N LEU A 69 9.15 -8.99 -16.03
CA LEU A 69 10.12 -10.00 -15.60
C LEU A 69 11.24 -10.10 -16.65
N ARG A 70 12.21 -9.19 -16.58
CA ARG A 70 13.50 -9.30 -17.29
C ARG A 70 14.25 -10.49 -16.68
N LYS A 71 13.97 -11.70 -17.17
CA LYS A 71 14.80 -12.87 -16.89
C LYS A 71 16.22 -12.49 -17.36
N LEU A 72 17.22 -12.50 -16.46
CA LEU A 72 18.60 -12.34 -16.90
C LEU A 72 18.91 -13.51 -17.84
N ALA A 73 19.29 -13.20 -19.08
CA ALA A 73 19.81 -14.20 -20.00
C ALA A 73 21.21 -14.58 -19.53
N VAL A 74 21.32 -15.67 -18.77
CA VAL A 74 22.61 -16.25 -18.40
C VAL A 74 23.12 -17.03 -19.62
N LYS A 75 24.15 -16.51 -20.29
CA LYS A 75 24.93 -17.33 -21.24
C LYS A 75 25.92 -18.16 -20.42
N HIS A 76 25.83 -19.47 -20.50
CA HIS A 76 26.95 -20.33 -20.14
C HIS A 76 28.04 -20.13 -21.18
N LEU A 77 29.21 -19.65 -20.75
CA LEU A 77 30.43 -19.76 -21.53
C LEU A 77 30.92 -21.19 -21.31
N GLU A 78 30.95 -22.00 -22.36
CA GLU A 78 31.70 -23.25 -22.30
C GLU A 78 33.19 -22.87 -22.37
N GLU A 79 33.94 -23.26 -21.34
CA GLU A 79 35.40 -23.11 -21.29
C GLU A 79 36.00 -24.20 -22.19
N GLU A 80 36.69 -23.78 -23.26
CA GLU A 80 37.65 -24.61 -24.02
C GLU A 80 38.99 -24.74 -23.27
#